data_AF-A0A9R0AS36-F1
#
_entry.id   AF-A0A9R0AS36-F1
#
_cell.length_a   1.000
_cell.length_b   1.000
_cell.length_c   1.000
_cell.angle_alpha   90.00
_cell.angle_beta   90.00
_cell.angle_gamma   90.00
#
_symmetry.space_group_name_H-M   'P 1'
#
loop_
_entity.id
_entity.type
_entity.pdbx_description
1 polymer ?
#
loop_
_entity_poly.entity_id
_entity_poly.type
_entity_poly.pdbx_seq_one_letter_code
_entity_poly.pdbx_strand_id
1 'polypeptide(L)'
;MVLTEWQSDTRGTRSYYFQGQIITASLTNIMSSGSTFSPIHSVRDETKTPERFDYYDLYLGYSVAAGHFNKDSITDYVVGVPNDLHTAGSVKIINGATEPLQIMKAISGIQVI
;
A
#
# COMPACT_ATOMS: atom_id res chain seq x y z
N MET A 1 -3.52 7.26 -8.71
CA MET A 1 -2.55 6.21 -9.09
C MET A 1 -2.18 5.46 -7.82
N VAL A 2 -2.13 4.12 -7.85
CA VAL A 2 -1.63 3.31 -6.73
C VAL A 2 -0.19 2.94 -7.05
N LEU A 3 0.72 3.28 -6.14
CA LEU A 3 2.13 2.91 -6.21
C LEU A 3 2.43 1.96 -5.05
N THR A 4 3.20 0.92 -5.34
CA THR A 4 3.75 0.02 -4.34
C THR A 4 5.23 0.29 -4.26
N GLU A 5 5.70 0.75 -3.10
CA GLU A 5 7.12 1.05 -2.88
C GLU A 5 7.74 -0.01 -1.97
N TRP A 6 8.97 -0.41 -2.32
CA TRP A 6 9.80 -1.31 -1.55
C TRP A 6 11.02 -0.52 -1.09
N GLN A 7 10.92 0.16 0.06
CA GLN A 7 12.02 0.98 0.54
C GLN A 7 13.08 0.11 1.24
N SER A 8 14.29 0.07 0.66
CA SER A 8 15.50 -0.36 1.37
C SER A 8 16.33 0.88 1.74
N ASP A 9 16.20 1.40 2.97
CA ASP A 9 17.14 2.40 3.47
C ASP A 9 18.40 1.72 4.01
N THR A 10 19.56 2.28 3.68
CA THR A 10 20.90 1.85 4.11
C THR A 10 21.43 2.64 5.30
N ARG A 11 20.65 3.55 5.89
CA ARG A 11 21.07 4.37 7.04
C ARG A 11 20.24 4.11 8.29
N GLY A 12 20.49 2.98 8.94
CA GLY A 12 20.01 2.67 10.29
C GLY A 12 19.38 1.28 10.35
N THR A 13 19.60 0.57 11.45
CA THR A 13 19.30 -0.85 11.72
C THR A 13 17.80 -1.24 11.71
N ARG A 14 16.96 -0.63 10.88
CA ARG A 14 15.51 -0.91 10.78
C ARG A 14 15.05 -0.82 9.33
N SER A 15 15.35 -1.88 8.58
CA SER A 15 14.94 -2.06 7.19
C SER A 15 13.54 -2.69 7.12
N TYR A 16 12.67 -2.15 6.27
CA TYR A 16 11.34 -2.71 5.97
C TYR A 16 11.50 -3.89 5.00
N TYR A 17 12.04 -5.01 5.45
CA TYR A 17 12.25 -6.19 4.60
C TYR A 17 10.92 -6.64 4.00
N PHE A 18 10.70 -6.29 2.73
CA PHE A 18 9.64 -6.77 1.87
C PHE A 18 8.21 -6.75 2.45
N GLN A 19 7.92 -5.82 3.36
CA GLN A 19 6.56 -5.65 3.89
C GLN A 19 5.58 -5.16 2.82
N GLY A 20 6.01 -4.23 1.97
CA GLY A 20 5.19 -3.54 0.97
C GLY A 20 4.38 -2.39 1.56
N GLN A 21 4.03 -1.40 0.73
CA GLN A 21 3.25 -0.22 1.10
C GLN A 21 2.31 0.16 -0.05
N ILE A 22 1.14 0.72 0.28
CA ILE A 22 0.22 1.30 -0.72
C ILE A 22 0.32 2.81 -0.59
N ILE A 23 0.62 3.48 -1.70
CA ILE A 23 0.68 4.94 -1.81
C ILE A 23 -0.31 5.38 -2.90
N THR A 24 -1.11 6.39 -2.61
CA THR A 24 -2.11 6.95 -3.51
C THR A 24 -1.91 8.44 -3.68
N ALA A 25 -1.93 8.90 -4.93
CA ALA A 25 -1.92 10.33 -5.24
C ALA A 25 -2.77 10.66 -6.47
N SER A 26 -3.24 11.90 -6.54
CA SER A 26 -3.94 12.43 -7.69
C SER A 26 -2.99 12.57 -8.89
N LEU A 27 -3.48 12.18 -10.08
CA LEU A 27 -2.70 12.32 -11.32
C LEU A 27 -2.30 13.78 -11.58
N THR A 28 -3.18 14.74 -11.28
CA THR A 28 -2.87 16.18 -11.45
C THR A 28 -1.74 16.61 -10.53
N ASN A 29 -1.75 16.14 -9.27
CA ASN A 29 -0.70 16.45 -8.31
C ASN A 29 0.63 15.80 -8.74
N ILE A 30 0.60 14.54 -9.21
CA ILE A 30 1.79 13.86 -9.77
C ILE A 30 2.36 14.66 -10.95
N MET A 31 1.52 15.06 -11.92
CA MET A 31 2.00 15.81 -13.07
C MET A 31 2.52 17.21 -12.69
N SER A 32 1.92 17.85 -11.67
CA SER A 32 2.32 19.18 -11.19
C SER A 32 3.57 19.18 -10.31
N SER A 33 3.90 18.04 -9.70
CA SER A 33 5.02 17.90 -8.76
C SER A 33 6.40 18.05 -9.42
N GLY A 34 6.45 18.14 -10.75
CA GLY A 34 7.66 18.47 -11.50
C GLY A 34 8.64 17.32 -11.61
N SER A 35 9.28 17.23 -12.79
CA SER A 35 10.29 16.23 -13.14
C SER A 35 11.68 16.56 -12.56
N THR A 36 11.77 16.95 -11.29
CA THR A 36 13.08 17.02 -10.62
C THR A 36 13.52 15.60 -10.35
N PHE A 37 14.55 15.16 -11.07
CA PHE A 37 15.26 13.86 -10.98
C PHE A 37 15.98 13.66 -9.62
N SER A 38 15.32 14.05 -8.53
CA SER A 38 15.76 13.75 -7.18
C SER A 38 15.22 12.37 -6.80
N PRO A 39 16.04 11.47 -6.24
CA PRO A 39 15.60 10.14 -5.78
C PRO A 39 14.47 10.18 -4.75
N ILE A 40 14.26 11.32 -4.10
CA ILE A 40 13.19 11.56 -3.13
C ILE A 40 12.24 12.56 -3.77
N HIS A 41 11.06 12.07 -4.15
CA HIS A 41 10.00 12.85 -4.77
C HIS A 41 8.75 12.68 -3.90
N SER A 42 8.18 13.79 -3.44
CA SER A 42 6.96 13.80 -2.63
C SER A 42 5.87 14.49 -3.42
N VAL A 43 4.72 13.84 -3.54
CA VAL A 43 3.56 14.36 -4.25
C VAL A 43 2.64 15.05 -3.25
N ARG A 44 2.16 16.24 -3.61
CA ARG A 44 1.17 16.96 -2.79
C ARG A 44 -0.08 16.10 -2.60
N ASP A 45 -0.58 16.04 -1.37
CA ASP A 45 -1.75 15.23 -0.97
C ASP A 45 -1.59 13.74 -1.32
N GLU A 46 -0.37 13.20 -1.21
CA GLU A 46 -0.16 11.75 -1.25
C GLU A 46 -0.58 11.11 0.07
N THR A 47 -1.25 9.98 -0.01
CA THR A 47 -1.69 9.20 1.14
C THR A 47 -1.05 7.83 1.10
N LYS A 48 -0.64 7.33 2.26
CA LYS A 48 -0.02 6.01 2.37
C LYS A 48 -0.65 5.17 3.46
N THR A 49 -0.53 3.85 3.34
CA THR A 49 -0.82 2.95 4.46
C THR A 49 0.18 3.15 5.59
N PRO A 50 -0.23 3.04 6.86
CA PRO A 50 0.68 3.09 8.00
C PRO A 50 1.80 2.06 7.88
N GLU A 51 2.99 2.46 8.32
CA GLU A 51 4.13 1.56 8.46
C GLU A 51 3.90 0.60 9.62
N ARG A 52 4.22 -0.68 9.43
CA ARG A 52 4.14 -1.70 10.49
C ARG A 52 5.55 -2.21 10.81
N PHE A 53 5.95 -2.14 12.07
CA PHE A 53 7.31 -2.51 12.48
C PHE A 53 7.46 -3.98 12.89
N ASP A 54 6.34 -4.70 13.00
CA ASP A 54 6.23 -6.07 13.48
C ASP A 54 6.00 -7.10 12.36
N TYR A 55 5.93 -6.64 11.11
CA TYR A 55 5.67 -7.49 9.94
C TYR A 55 6.76 -7.33 8.88
N TYR A 56 7.31 -8.45 8.41
CA TYR A 56 8.29 -8.51 7.33
C TYR A 56 7.83 -9.52 6.28
N ASP A 57 8.34 -9.40 5.06
CA ASP A 57 8.12 -10.32 3.94
C ASP A 57 6.66 -10.57 3.55
N LEU A 58 5.74 -9.64 3.87
CA LEU A 58 4.31 -9.77 3.57
C LEU A 58 3.96 -9.60 2.10
N TYR A 59 4.76 -8.82 1.39
CA TYR A 59 4.47 -8.35 0.04
C TYR A 59 3.10 -7.63 -0.12
N LEU A 60 2.75 -6.73 0.80
CA LEU A 60 1.54 -5.90 0.70
C LEU A 60 1.54 -5.11 -0.61
N GLY A 61 0.49 -5.26 -1.40
CA GLY A 61 0.39 -4.59 -2.70
C GLY A 61 1.04 -5.35 -3.85
N TYR A 62 1.34 -6.64 -3.68
CA TYR A 62 1.82 -7.51 -4.77
C TYR A 62 0.90 -7.47 -5.99
N SER A 63 -0.42 -7.36 -5.75
CA SER A 63 -1.43 -7.06 -6.76
C SER A 63 -2.41 -6.03 -6.22
N VAL A 64 -2.96 -5.22 -7.13
CA VAL A 64 -3.89 -4.14 -6.78
C VAL A 64 -5.06 -4.10 -7.76
N ALA A 65 -6.25 -3.79 -7.24
CA ALA A 65 -7.44 -3.45 -8.01
C ALA A 65 -8.16 -2.26 -7.33
N ALA A 66 -8.99 -1.55 -8.08
CA ALA A 66 -9.70 -0.37 -7.61
C ALA A 66 -11.20 -0.54 -7.82
N GLY A 67 -12.02 -0.01 -6.89
CA GLY A 67 -13.48 -0.11 -6.96
C GLY A 67 -14.15 0.69 -5.85
N HIS A 68 -15.46 0.51 -5.65
CA HIS A 68 -16.20 1.11 -4.54
C HIS A 68 -16.75 0.01 -3.64
N PHE A 69 -16.39 0.01 -2.35
CA PHE A 69 -16.74 -1.05 -1.41
C PHE A 69 -17.43 -0.54 -0.13
N ASN A 70 -17.50 0.78 0.09
CA ASN A 70 -18.07 1.38 1.31
C ASN A 70 -19.21 2.41 1.08
N LYS A 71 -19.76 2.52 -0.14
CA LYS A 71 -20.83 3.44 -0.56
C LYS A 71 -20.51 4.94 -0.49
N ASP A 72 -19.24 5.33 -0.34
CA ASP A 72 -18.83 6.71 -0.57
C ASP A 72 -18.58 6.98 -2.07
N SER A 73 -18.22 8.23 -2.40
CA SER A 73 -17.89 8.64 -3.77
C SER A 73 -16.40 8.50 -4.11
N ILE A 74 -15.60 7.95 -3.19
CA ILE A 74 -14.15 7.83 -3.31
C ILE A 74 -13.81 6.39 -3.71
N THR A 75 -12.78 6.23 -4.54
CA THR A 75 -12.34 4.90 -4.98
C THR A 75 -11.54 4.22 -3.88
N ASP A 76 -11.96 3.02 -3.50
CA ASP A 76 -11.29 2.11 -2.59
C ASP A 76 -10.31 1.19 -3.35
N TYR A 77 -9.41 0.54 -2.59
CA TYR A 77 -8.36 -0.31 -3.16
C TYR A 77 -8.41 -1.72 -2.58
N VAL A 78 -8.35 -2.72 -3.46
CA VAL A 78 -8.19 -4.13 -3.08
C VAL A 78 -6.75 -4.52 -3.34
N VAL A 79 -6.08 -5.07 -2.33
CA VAL A 79 -4.65 -5.37 -2.39
C VAL A 79 -4.37 -6.80 -1.94
N GLY A 80 -3.56 -7.49 -2.73
CA GLY A 80 -3.07 -8.84 -2.40
C GLY A 80 -1.86 -8.78 -1.47
N VAL A 81 -1.82 -9.71 -0.52
CA VAL A 81 -0.73 -9.89 0.45
C VAL A 81 -0.39 -11.39 0.50
N PRO A 82 0.36 -11.91 -0.49
CA PRO A 82 0.51 -13.36 -0.70
C PRO A 82 1.22 -14.07 0.45
N ASN A 83 2.11 -13.39 1.16
CA ASN A 83 2.86 -13.96 2.27
C ASN A 83 2.23 -13.73 3.64
N ASP A 84 1.05 -13.10 3.69
CA ASP A 84 0.31 -12.95 4.94
C ASP A 84 -0.07 -14.32 5.53
N LEU A 85 -0.29 -14.35 6.85
CA LEU A 85 -0.80 -15.52 7.55
C LEU A 85 0.01 -16.80 7.28
N HIS A 86 1.35 -16.71 7.42
CA HIS A 86 2.27 -17.82 7.14
C HIS A 86 2.11 -18.39 5.72
N THR A 87 2.09 -17.53 4.70
CA THR A 87 1.95 -17.91 3.28
C THR A 87 0.59 -18.48 2.85
N ALA A 88 -0.41 -18.50 3.74
CA ALA A 88 -1.78 -18.74 3.34
C ALA A 88 -2.33 -17.59 2.46
N GLY A 89 -1.74 -16.40 2.61
CA GLY A 89 -2.08 -15.20 1.87
C GLY A 89 -3.33 -14.50 2.41
N SER A 90 -3.49 -13.24 2.04
CA SER A 90 -4.72 -12.49 2.31
C SER A 90 -5.01 -11.47 1.21
N VAL A 91 -6.26 -11.03 1.16
CA VAL A 91 -6.71 -9.89 0.36
C VAL A 91 -7.26 -8.82 1.30
N LYS A 92 -6.80 -7.59 1.17
CA LYS A 92 -7.20 -6.46 2.02
C LYS A 92 -7.92 -5.43 1.18
N ILE A 93 -9.05 -4.93 1.70
CA ILE A 93 -9.76 -3.78 1.15
C ILE A 93 -9.37 -2.57 1.99
N ILE A 94 -8.90 -1.53 1.32
CA ILE A 94 -8.40 -0.28 1.88
C ILE A 94 -9.38 0.84 1.51
N ASN A 95 -9.75 1.64 2.50
CA ASN A 95 -10.61 2.81 2.31
C ASN A 95 -9.83 3.93 1.63
N GLY A 96 -10.30 4.38 0.46
CA GLY A 96 -9.66 5.46 -0.28
C GLY A 96 -9.92 6.85 0.28
N ALA A 97 -10.93 7.03 1.14
CA ALA A 97 -11.29 8.31 1.75
C ALA A 97 -10.57 8.59 3.08
N THR A 98 -9.81 7.63 3.61
CA THR A 98 -9.12 7.78 4.91
C THR A 98 -7.68 8.26 4.74
N GLU A 99 -7.28 9.15 5.64
CA GLU A 99 -5.94 9.72 5.74
C GLU A 99 -5.38 9.43 7.15
N PRO A 100 -4.41 8.51 7.33
CA PRO A 100 -3.78 7.63 6.34
C PRO A 100 -4.73 6.54 5.82
N LEU A 101 -4.34 5.84 4.74
CA LEU A 101 -5.11 4.74 4.15
C LEU A 101 -5.31 3.61 5.16
N GLN A 102 -6.57 3.29 5.48
CA GLN A 102 -6.92 2.26 6.47
C GLN A 102 -7.52 1.00 5.83
N ILE A 103 -7.17 -0.16 6.38
CA ILE A 103 -7.78 -1.44 6.01
C ILE A 103 -9.20 -1.48 6.58
N MET A 104 -10.21 -1.52 5.72
CA MET A 104 -11.62 -1.67 6.12
C MET A 104 -12.04 -3.13 6.27
N LYS A 105 -11.43 -4.02 5.48
CA LYS A 105 -11.75 -5.46 5.48
C LYS A 105 -10.51 -6.26 5.12
N ALA A 106 -10.31 -7.37 5.80
CA ALA A 106 -9.34 -8.39 5.40
C ALA A 106 -10.06 -9.70 5.14
N ILE A 107 -9.65 -10.38 4.09
CA ILE A 107 -10.11 -11.71 3.68
C ILE A 107 -8.89 -12.62 3.76
N SER A 108 -8.91 -13.52 4.74
CA SER A 108 -7.83 -14.49 4.96
C SER A 108 -7.90 -15.62 3.95
N GLY A 109 -6.76 -15.98 3.37
CA GLY A 109 -6.58 -17.25 2.69
C GLY A 109 -6.56 -18.41 3.68
N ILE A 110 -6.74 -19.61 3.16
CA ILE A 110 -6.64 -20.87 3.90
C ILE A 110 -5.66 -21.74 3.12
N GLN A 111 -4.62 -22.20 3.80
CA GLN A 111 -3.74 -23.21 3.25
C GLN A 111 -4.36 -24.58 3.50
N VAL A 112 -4.62 -25.33 2.43
CA VAL A 112 -5.08 -26.71 2.52
C VAL A 112 -3.88 -27.61 2.24
N ILE A 113 -3.58 -28.49 3.20
CA ILE A 113 -2.50 -29.49 3.14
C ILE A 113 -2.99 -30.79 2.50
#